data_AF-A0A060YT48-F1
#
_entry.id   AF-A0A060YT48-F1
#
_cell.length_a   1.000
_cell.length_b   1.000
_cell.length_c   1.000
_cell.angle_alpha   90.00
_cell.angle_beta   90.00
_cell.angle_gamma   90.00
#
_symmetry.space_group_name_H-M   'P 1'
#
loop_
_entity.id
_entity.type
_entity.pdbx_description
1 polymer ?
#
loop_
_entity_poly.entity_id
_entity_poly.type
_entity_poly.pdbx_seq_one_letter_code
_entity_poly.pdbx_strand_id
1 'polypeptide(L)'
;MANIDVGNAGDLQSQIEEVEALSSIYGDEWCVIDEAARIFCIKITDDIDYPKLKACLQIILPHDYPSAAPPVYQINAAWLRGPDRKTLSSSLEELYVANTGESILYLWVEKVREFLLEKSQSTDTVEQPEVRNMATEEEEVAEDVEIPDYRNLKLNKENIHLFENHSSDEELPPIKLGETITERRSTFQPHLAPVVTPRQVRMVLDKLFENKKIASATHNIYAYR
;
A
#
# COMPACT_ATOMS: atom_id res chain seq x y z
N MET A 1 38.57 -23.37 10.05
CA MET A 1 38.21 -22.72 8.77
C MET A 1 36.79 -22.22 8.91
N ALA A 2 36.56 -20.91 8.82
CA ALA A 2 35.21 -20.37 8.69
C ALA A 2 34.70 -20.72 7.29
N ASN A 3 33.65 -21.53 7.21
CA ASN A 3 32.87 -21.70 5.99
C ASN A 3 32.18 -20.36 5.72
N ILE A 4 32.79 -19.54 4.87
CA ILE A 4 32.15 -18.34 4.32
C ILE A 4 31.12 -18.86 3.32
N ASP A 5 29.89 -18.97 3.81
CA ASP A 5 28.61 -18.69 3.16
C ASP A 5 28.65 -18.44 1.62
N VAL A 6 28.94 -19.50 0.85
CA VAL A 6 28.95 -19.44 -0.62
C VAL A 6 27.52 -19.33 -1.20
N GLY A 7 26.50 -19.77 -0.45
CA GLY A 7 25.09 -19.69 -0.85
C GLY A 7 24.58 -18.26 -0.93
N ASN A 8 24.82 -17.48 0.13
CA ASN A 8 24.37 -16.08 0.24
C ASN A 8 24.99 -15.16 -0.82
N ALA A 9 26.21 -15.43 -1.29
CA ALA A 9 26.83 -14.62 -2.34
C ALA A 9 26.13 -14.79 -3.70
N GLY A 10 25.64 -15.99 -4.02
CA GLY A 10 24.86 -16.25 -5.24
C GLY A 10 23.47 -15.61 -5.16
N ASP A 11 22.81 -15.76 -4.01
CA ASP A 11 21.51 -15.14 -3.74
C ASP A 11 21.57 -13.61 -3.82
N LEU A 12 22.59 -13.01 -3.20
CA LEU A 12 22.79 -11.56 -3.24
C LEU A 12 22.97 -11.05 -4.67
N GLN A 13 23.72 -11.76 -5.51
CA GLN A 13 23.91 -11.39 -6.91
C GLN A 13 22.59 -11.46 -7.69
N SER A 14 21.84 -12.56 -7.54
CA SER A 14 20.52 -12.72 -8.17
C SER A 14 19.54 -11.62 -7.76
N GLN A 15 19.52 -11.25 -6.48
CA GLN A 15 18.72 -10.13 -5.98
C GLN A 15 19.07 -8.80 -6.64
N ILE A 16 20.37 -8.50 -6.79
CA ILE A 16 20.83 -7.25 -7.40
C ILE A 16 20.38 -7.20 -8.86
N GLU A 17 20.62 -8.28 -9.61
CA GLU A 17 20.26 -8.37 -11.03
C GLU A 17 18.74 -8.24 -11.22
N GLU A 18 17.95 -8.90 -10.38
CA GLU A 18 16.48 -8.82 -10.44
C GLU A 18 15.96 -7.42 -10.11
N VAL A 19 16.46 -6.79 -9.05
CA VAL A 19 16.05 -5.42 -8.68
C VAL A 19 16.45 -4.41 -9.75
N GLU A 20 17.65 -4.54 -10.33
CA GLU A 20 18.11 -3.67 -11.43
C GLU A 20 17.22 -3.85 -12.66
N ALA A 21 16.89 -5.09 -13.03
CA ALA A 21 15.97 -5.38 -14.13
C ALA A 21 14.60 -4.75 -13.88
N LEU A 22 14.01 -4.93 -12.69
CA LEU A 22 12.70 -4.36 -12.35
C LEU A 22 12.72 -2.83 -12.35
N SER A 23 13.77 -2.22 -11.83
CA SER A 23 13.93 -0.77 -11.87
C SER A 23 14.03 -0.25 -13.30
N SER A 24 14.64 -1.01 -14.21
CA SER A 24 14.73 -0.64 -15.64
C SER A 24 13.43 -0.86 -16.40
N ILE A 25 12.65 -1.89 -16.04
CA ILE A 25 11.38 -2.23 -16.70
C ILE A 25 10.28 -1.25 -16.28
N TYR A 26 10.14 -1.03 -14.97
CA TYR A 26 9.02 -0.30 -14.38
C TYR A 26 9.33 1.17 -14.11
N GLY A 27 10.60 1.57 -14.13
CA GLY A 27 11.02 2.97 -14.01
C GLY A 27 10.38 3.66 -12.80
N ASP A 28 9.50 4.63 -13.07
CA ASP A 28 8.81 5.45 -12.06
C ASP A 28 7.78 4.68 -11.21
N GLU A 29 7.32 3.50 -11.66
CA GLU A 29 6.43 2.64 -10.89
C GLU A 29 7.17 1.89 -9.77
N TRP A 30 8.48 1.64 -9.94
CA TRP A 30 9.35 0.99 -8.97
C TRP A 30 10.00 2.01 -8.03
N CYS A 31 9.95 1.75 -6.73
CA CYS A 31 10.46 2.62 -5.68
C CYS A 31 11.36 1.82 -4.73
N VAL A 32 12.61 2.24 -4.58
CA VAL A 32 13.51 1.74 -3.54
C VAL A 32 13.21 2.48 -2.24
N ILE A 33 12.73 1.76 -1.22
CA ILE A 33 12.41 2.36 0.09
C ILE A 33 13.64 2.37 0.97
N ASP A 34 14.30 1.22 1.11
CA ASP A 34 15.55 1.06 1.86
C ASP A 34 16.42 0.01 1.17
N GLU A 35 17.52 0.47 0.57
CA GLU A 35 18.46 -0.42 -0.14
C GLU A 35 19.22 -1.33 0.83
N ALA A 36 19.55 -0.85 2.03
CA ALA A 36 20.31 -1.62 3.02
C ALA A 36 19.43 -2.70 3.68
N ALA A 37 18.16 -2.39 3.94
CA ALA A 37 17.18 -3.34 4.45
C ALA A 37 16.49 -4.15 3.34
N ARG A 38 16.86 -3.96 2.06
CA ARG A 38 16.28 -4.63 0.89
C ARG A 38 14.75 -4.50 0.80
N ILE A 39 14.25 -3.30 1.08
CA ILE A 39 12.82 -2.96 1.04
C ILE A 39 12.53 -2.19 -0.24
N PHE A 40 11.62 -2.73 -1.03
CA PHE A 40 11.19 -2.19 -2.31
C PHE A 40 9.67 -2.05 -2.33
N CYS A 41 9.18 -1.18 -3.20
CA CYS A 41 7.76 -0.99 -3.42
C CYS A 41 7.51 -0.79 -4.91
N ILE A 42 6.47 -1.42 -5.44
CA ILE A 42 6.02 -1.18 -6.81
C ILE A 42 4.54 -0.81 -6.81
N LYS A 43 4.22 0.23 -7.58
CA LYS A 43 2.85 0.67 -7.85
C LYS A 43 2.38 0.00 -9.13
N ILE A 44 1.24 -0.66 -9.07
CA ILE A 44 0.66 -1.41 -10.19
C ILE A 44 -0.74 -0.85 -10.44
N THR A 45 -1.02 -0.52 -11.70
CA THR A 45 -2.33 -0.06 -12.15
C THR A 45 -2.92 -1.00 -13.19
N ASP A 46 -4.25 -0.99 -13.32
CA ASP A 46 -5.00 -1.80 -14.29
C ASP A 46 -4.85 -1.29 -15.73
N ASP A 47 -4.77 0.02 -15.91
CA ASP A 47 -4.61 0.69 -17.21
C ASP A 47 -3.57 1.83 -17.12
N ILE A 48 -2.96 2.19 -18.26
CA ILE A 48 -1.94 3.24 -18.37
C ILE A 48 -2.59 4.62 -18.58
N ASP A 49 -3.68 4.67 -19.34
CA ASP A 49 -4.37 5.90 -19.73
C ASP A 49 -5.47 6.30 -18.73
N TYR A 50 -6.19 5.32 -18.16
CA TYR A 50 -7.29 5.56 -17.21
C TYR A 50 -7.28 4.57 -16.04
N PRO A 51 -6.32 4.67 -15.10
CA PRO A 51 -6.19 3.70 -14.00
C PRO A 51 -7.39 3.78 -13.04
N LYS A 52 -8.29 2.79 -13.09
CA LYS A 52 -9.45 2.67 -12.19
C LYS A 52 -9.04 2.01 -10.87
N LEU A 53 -8.13 1.04 -10.94
CA LEU A 53 -7.66 0.28 -9.78
C LEU A 53 -6.14 0.44 -9.63
N LYS A 54 -5.72 0.69 -8.38
CA LYS A 54 -4.31 0.81 -8.02
C LYS A 54 -3.98 -0.12 -6.87
N ALA A 55 -2.86 -0.81 -6.96
CA ALA A 55 -2.30 -1.64 -5.91
C ALA A 55 -0.83 -1.27 -5.70
N CYS A 56 -0.39 -1.23 -4.45
CA CYS A 56 1.03 -1.10 -4.11
C CYS A 56 1.50 -2.42 -3.50
N LEU A 57 2.49 -3.05 -4.13
CA LEU A 57 3.14 -4.24 -3.63
C LEU A 57 4.46 -3.83 -2.97
N GLN A 58 4.53 -3.94 -1.65
CA GLN A 58 5.76 -3.76 -0.89
C GLN A 58 6.44 -5.11 -0.71
N ILE A 59 7.75 -5.17 -0.97
CA ILE A 59 8.56 -6.37 -0.99
C ILE A 59 9.76 -6.16 -0.08
N ILE A 60 10.09 -7.17 0.72
CA ILE A 60 11.29 -7.23 1.54
C ILE A 60 12.03 -8.52 1.17
N LEU A 61 13.27 -8.38 0.70
CA LEU A 61 14.08 -9.54 0.30
C LEU A 61 14.92 -10.02 1.50
N PRO A 62 14.68 -11.23 2.03
CA PRO A 62 15.58 -11.81 3.01
C PRO A 62 16.91 -12.18 2.36
N HIS A 63 17.96 -12.37 3.17
CA HIS A 63 19.28 -12.75 2.68
C HIS A 63 19.30 -14.11 1.98
N ASP A 64 18.39 -15.01 2.36
CA ASP A 64 18.27 -16.36 1.80
C ASP A 64 17.38 -16.44 0.53
N TYR A 65 16.93 -15.31 -0.03
CA TYR A 65 16.17 -15.28 -1.28
C TYR A 65 17.12 -15.13 -2.48
N PRO A 66 16.93 -15.83 -3.61
CA PRO A 66 15.81 -16.74 -3.95
C PRO A 66 15.96 -18.20 -3.55
N SER A 67 17.11 -18.65 -3.06
CA SER A 67 17.40 -20.09 -2.89
C SER A 67 16.61 -20.80 -1.79
N ALA A 68 16.44 -20.19 -0.62
CA ALA A 68 15.96 -20.88 0.58
C ALA A 68 14.81 -20.16 1.32
N ALA A 69 14.49 -18.92 0.97
CA ALA A 69 13.35 -18.19 1.54
C ALA A 69 12.58 -17.40 0.47
N PRO A 70 11.23 -17.28 0.58
CA PRO A 70 10.45 -16.41 -0.29
C PRO A 70 10.66 -14.92 0.08
N PRO A 71 10.40 -13.99 -0.85
CA PRO A 71 10.26 -12.58 -0.50
C PRO A 71 9.10 -12.39 0.49
N VAL A 72 9.24 -11.45 1.42
CA VAL A 72 8.13 -11.04 2.28
C VAL A 72 7.37 -9.93 1.58
N TYR A 73 6.05 -10.04 1.47
CA TYR A 73 5.23 -9.06 0.75
C TYR A 73 4.10 -8.48 1.59
N GLN A 74 3.68 -7.26 1.22
CA GLN A 74 2.47 -6.62 1.70
C GLN A 74 1.75 -5.93 0.53
N ILE A 75 0.46 -6.17 0.40
CA ILE A 75 -0.38 -5.59 -0.66
C ILE A 75 -1.26 -4.50 -0.06
N ASN A 76 -1.07 -3.27 -0.53
CA ASN A 76 -1.85 -2.11 -0.15
C ASN A 76 -2.77 -1.70 -1.30
N ALA A 77 -4.06 -2.01 -1.17
CA ALA A 77 -5.11 -1.67 -2.14
C ALA A 77 -6.44 -1.46 -1.43
N ALA A 78 -7.04 -0.27 -1.55
CA ALA A 78 -8.27 0.10 -0.82
C ALA A 78 -9.51 -0.73 -1.24
N TRP A 79 -9.49 -1.27 -2.46
CA TRP A 79 -10.54 -2.09 -3.05
C TRP A 79 -10.37 -3.58 -2.76
N LEU A 80 -9.18 -4.03 -2.33
CA LEU A 80 -8.86 -5.44 -2.12
C LEU A 80 -9.41 -5.92 -0.77
N ARG A 81 -10.59 -6.56 -0.79
CA ARG A 81 -11.26 -7.05 0.42
C ARG A 81 -11.10 -8.56 0.61
N GLY A 82 -11.38 -9.02 1.83
CA GLY A 82 -11.21 -10.39 2.36
C GLY A 82 -10.97 -11.53 1.36
N PRO A 83 -11.97 -11.95 0.56
CA PRO A 83 -11.84 -13.09 -0.35
C PRO A 83 -10.83 -12.83 -1.47
N ASP A 84 -10.89 -11.66 -2.10
CA ASP A 84 -9.98 -11.26 -3.19
C ASP A 84 -8.54 -11.18 -2.72
N ARG A 85 -8.32 -10.64 -1.52
CA ARG A 85 -6.99 -10.61 -0.91
C ARG A 85 -6.42 -12.00 -0.70
N LYS A 86 -7.26 -12.94 -0.22
CA LYS A 86 -6.84 -14.33 -0.02
C LYS A 86 -6.51 -14.99 -1.35
N THR A 87 -7.36 -14.85 -2.36
CA THR A 87 -7.09 -15.40 -3.70
C THR A 87 -5.78 -14.89 -4.27
N LEU A 88 -5.54 -13.57 -4.22
CA LEU A 88 -4.30 -12.99 -4.71
C LEU A 88 -3.08 -13.49 -3.91
N SER A 89 -3.18 -13.53 -2.57
CA SER A 89 -2.11 -14.03 -1.70
C SER A 89 -1.78 -15.50 -1.99
N SER A 90 -2.81 -16.34 -2.15
CA SER A 90 -2.64 -17.76 -2.51
C SER A 90 -1.96 -17.92 -3.88
N SER A 91 -2.32 -17.10 -4.88
CA SER A 91 -1.64 -17.13 -6.18
C SER A 91 -0.16 -16.73 -6.10
N LEU A 92 0.20 -15.75 -5.26
CA LEU A 92 1.60 -15.35 -5.07
C LEU A 92 2.41 -16.46 -4.37
N GLU A 93 1.82 -17.13 -3.38
CA GLU A 93 2.44 -18.28 -2.70
C GLU A 93 2.62 -19.48 -3.64
N GLU A 94 1.62 -19.78 -4.47
CA GLU A 94 1.72 -20.83 -5.50
C GLU A 94 2.84 -20.55 -6.50
N LEU A 95 3.00 -19.28 -6.93
CA LEU A 95 4.10 -18.87 -7.81
C LEU A 95 5.47 -19.10 -7.19
N TYR A 96 5.62 -18.86 -5.88
CA TYR A 96 6.87 -19.15 -5.18
C TYR A 96 7.16 -20.67 -5.13
N VAL A 97 6.15 -21.48 -4.78
CA VAL A 97 6.33 -22.95 -4.71
C VAL A 97 6.67 -23.53 -6.09
N ALA A 98 6.12 -22.97 -7.16
CA ALA A 98 6.41 -23.41 -8.53
C ALA A 98 7.82 -23.02 -9.00
N ASN A 99 8.39 -21.92 -8.50
CA ASN A 99 9.65 -21.33 -8.96
C ASN A 99 10.66 -21.18 -7.81
N THR A 100 10.74 -22.18 -6.94
CA THR A 100 11.67 -22.15 -5.80
C THR A 100 13.13 -22.14 -6.30
N GLY A 101 13.93 -21.21 -5.79
CA GLY A 101 15.31 -21.01 -6.25
C GLY A 101 15.46 -20.04 -7.43
N GLU A 102 14.36 -19.48 -7.94
CA GLU A 102 14.38 -18.50 -9.02
C GLU A 102 13.87 -17.11 -8.58
N SER A 103 14.21 -16.11 -9.38
CA SER A 103 13.71 -14.74 -9.27
C SER A 103 12.24 -14.65 -9.69
N ILE A 104 11.36 -14.19 -8.79
CA ILE A 104 9.90 -14.26 -8.94
C ILE A 104 9.19 -12.91 -8.81
N LEU A 105 9.91 -11.82 -8.55
CA LEU A 105 9.31 -10.52 -8.32
C LEU A 105 8.59 -10.02 -9.58
N TYR A 106 9.17 -10.22 -10.76
CA TYR A 106 8.49 -9.91 -12.03
C TYR A 106 7.18 -10.70 -12.17
N LEU A 107 7.22 -12.01 -11.89
CA LEU A 107 6.03 -12.88 -11.93
C LEU A 107 4.94 -12.39 -10.96
N TRP A 108 5.33 -11.97 -9.76
CA TRP A 108 4.40 -11.40 -8.79
C TRP A 108 3.77 -10.10 -9.28
N VAL A 109 4.56 -9.20 -9.87
CA VAL A 109 4.05 -7.95 -10.43
C VAL A 109 3.04 -8.22 -11.53
N GLU A 110 3.38 -9.09 -12.48
CA GLU A 110 2.48 -9.43 -13.58
C GLU A 110 1.23 -10.16 -13.09
N LYS A 111 1.34 -11.02 -12.07
CA LYS A 111 0.17 -11.68 -11.49
C LYS A 111 -0.77 -10.70 -10.80
N VAL A 112 -0.22 -9.72 -10.09
CA VAL A 112 -1.02 -8.64 -9.50
C VAL A 112 -1.67 -7.80 -10.62
N ARG A 113 -0.93 -7.45 -11.67
CA ARG A 113 -1.44 -6.69 -12.82
C ARG A 113 -2.60 -7.42 -13.51
N GLU A 114 -2.46 -8.71 -13.77
CA GLU A 114 -3.53 -9.57 -14.33
C GLU A 114 -4.77 -9.55 -13.43
N PHE A 115 -4.58 -9.70 -12.11
CA PHE A 115 -5.67 -9.65 -11.15
C PHE A 115 -6.39 -8.30 -11.13
N LEU A 116 -5.66 -7.19 -11.29
CA LEU A 116 -6.25 -5.85 -11.40
C LEU A 116 -7.10 -5.72 -12.67
N LEU A 117 -6.63 -6.26 -13.79
CA LEU A 117 -7.32 -6.22 -15.07
C LEU A 117 -8.60 -7.07 -15.08
N GLU A 118 -8.56 -8.28 -14.50
CA GLU A 118 -9.76 -9.12 -14.32
C GLU A 118 -10.82 -8.42 -13.47
N LYS A 119 -10.38 -7.69 -12.44
CA LYS A 119 -11.25 -6.95 -11.54
C LYS A 119 -11.87 -5.73 -12.20
N SER A 120 -11.11 -4.96 -12.98
CA SER A 120 -11.63 -3.80 -13.71
C SER A 120 -12.67 -4.21 -14.77
N GLN A 121 -12.43 -5.33 -15.48
CA GLN A 121 -13.40 -5.88 -16.45
C GLN A 121 -14.67 -6.41 -15.77
N SER A 122 -14.54 -7.01 -14.59
CA SER A 122 -15.71 -7.46 -13.81
C SER A 122 -16.57 -6.29 -13.35
N THR A 123 -15.97 -5.14 -13.04
CA THR A 123 -16.73 -3.93 -12.66
C THR A 123 -17.42 -3.23 -13.84
N ASP A 124 -16.94 -3.42 -15.07
CA ASP A 124 -17.54 -2.81 -16.28
C ASP A 124 -18.80 -3.56 -16.80
N THR A 125 -19.18 -4.71 -16.22
CA THR A 125 -20.39 -5.45 -16.64
C THR A 125 -21.69 -5.03 -15.93
N VAL A 126 -21.66 -3.97 -15.11
CA VAL A 126 -22.85 -3.43 -14.42
C VAL A 126 -23.08 -1.95 -14.75
N GLU A 127 -23.05 -1.61 -16.04
CA GLU A 127 -23.74 -0.43 -16.55
C GLU A 127 -24.55 -0.80 -17.79
N GLN A 128 -25.76 -1.35 -17.58
CA GLN A 128 -26.85 -1.21 -18.54
C GLN A 128 -28.00 -0.43 -17.90
N PRO A 129 -28.43 0.70 -18.49
CA PRO A 129 -29.64 1.38 -18.11
C PRO A 129 -30.82 0.72 -18.83
N GLU A 130 -31.56 -0.17 -18.17
CA GLU A 130 -32.88 -0.59 -18.65
C GLU A 130 -33.95 0.37 -18.14
N VAL A 131 -34.29 1.33 -19.00
CA VAL A 131 -35.41 2.27 -18.85
C VAL A 131 -36.70 1.62 -19.32
N ARG A 132 -37.71 1.48 -18.44
CA ARG A 132 -39.18 1.60 -18.73
C ARG A 132 -40.00 1.27 -17.46
N ASN A 133 -40.93 2.05 -16.91
CA ASN A 133 -41.64 3.24 -17.37
C ASN A 133 -42.57 3.80 -16.25
N MET A 134 -42.89 5.11 -16.33
CA MET A 134 -44.03 5.86 -15.72
C MET A 134 -43.90 6.22 -14.22
N ALA A 135 -44.08 7.45 -13.74
CA ALA A 135 -44.64 8.68 -14.32
C ALA A 135 -44.18 9.92 -13.51
N THR A 136 -44.17 11.07 -14.19
CA THR A 136 -44.42 12.46 -13.73
C THR A 136 -43.44 13.22 -12.82
N GLU A 137 -42.91 14.29 -13.42
CA GLU A 137 -42.80 15.69 -12.93
C GLU A 137 -41.71 16.12 -11.94
N GLU A 138 -40.74 16.85 -12.52
CA GLU A 138 -40.17 18.16 -12.14
C GLU A 138 -39.34 18.38 -10.84
N GLU A 139 -38.39 19.32 -11.00
CA GLU A 139 -37.61 20.10 -10.02
C GLU A 139 -36.22 19.62 -9.52
N GLU A 140 -35.24 20.31 -10.12
CA GLU A 140 -34.11 21.03 -9.52
C GLU A 140 -32.99 20.32 -8.73
N VAL A 141 -31.77 20.69 -9.16
CA VAL A 141 -30.45 20.24 -8.77
C VAL A 141 -30.09 20.65 -7.34
N ALA A 142 -29.83 19.67 -6.47
CA ALA A 142 -28.91 19.78 -5.33
C ALA A 142 -28.56 18.38 -4.80
N GLU A 143 -27.49 17.75 -5.31
CA GLU A 143 -26.93 16.56 -4.66
C GLU A 143 -25.93 16.98 -3.57
N ASP A 144 -26.44 16.94 -2.34
CA ASP A 144 -25.67 16.84 -1.11
C ASP A 144 -24.95 15.47 -1.12
N VAL A 145 -23.63 15.49 -1.29
CA VAL A 145 -22.81 14.27 -1.20
C VAL A 145 -22.61 13.94 0.27
N GLU A 146 -23.48 13.09 0.82
CA GLU A 146 -23.28 12.49 2.14
C GLU A 146 -22.03 11.58 2.11
N ILE A 147 -20.94 12.08 2.71
CA ILE A 147 -19.72 11.32 2.98
C ILE A 147 -20.01 10.33 4.13
N PRO A 148 -19.87 9.00 3.95
CA PRO A 148 -20.06 8.06 5.04
C PRO A 148 -19.00 8.23 6.13
N ASP A 149 -19.45 8.47 7.37
CA ASP A 149 -18.63 8.63 8.57
C ASP A 149 -17.87 7.33 8.92
N TYR A 150 -16.55 7.33 8.73
CA TYR A 150 -15.65 6.20 9.05
C TYR A 150 -15.37 6.01 10.55
N ARG A 151 -16.15 6.61 11.46
CA ARG A 151 -15.89 6.55 12.91
C ARG A 151 -16.07 5.20 13.61
N ASN A 152 -16.40 4.10 12.92
CA ASN A 152 -16.64 2.81 13.61
C ASN A 152 -16.05 1.58 12.92
N LEU A 153 -14.74 1.55 12.67
CA LEU A 153 -14.02 0.28 12.62
C LEU A 153 -13.30 0.05 13.94
N LYS A 154 -14.03 -0.50 14.92
CA LYS A 154 -13.40 -1.23 16.02
C LYS A 154 -12.64 -2.41 15.41
N LEU A 155 -11.37 -2.21 15.13
CA LEU A 155 -10.43 -3.28 14.79
C LEU A 155 -10.31 -4.21 16.00
N ASN A 156 -10.61 -5.47 15.78
CA ASN A 156 -10.59 -6.53 16.76
C ASN A 156 -9.17 -6.65 17.34
N LYS A 157 -9.06 -6.45 18.67
CA LYS A 157 -7.82 -6.41 19.47
C LYS A 157 -6.98 -7.70 19.45
N GLU A 158 -7.39 -8.73 18.74
CA GLU A 158 -6.84 -10.09 18.89
C GLU A 158 -5.68 -10.39 17.93
N ASN A 159 -5.51 -9.62 16.85
CA ASN A 159 -4.41 -9.82 15.89
C ASN A 159 -3.15 -8.98 16.18
N ILE A 160 -3.16 -8.15 17.24
CA ILE A 160 -2.04 -7.23 17.59
C ILE A 160 -1.05 -7.90 18.56
N HIS A 161 -1.41 -9.03 19.18
CA HIS A 161 -0.64 -9.60 20.28
C HIS A 161 0.60 -10.43 19.90
N LEU A 162 0.88 -10.66 18.60
CA LEU A 162 2.04 -11.49 18.19
C LEU A 162 3.35 -10.70 17.99
N PHE A 163 3.32 -9.37 18.13
CA PHE A 163 4.51 -8.52 18.00
C PHE A 163 4.88 -7.74 19.28
N GLU A 164 4.24 -8.06 20.41
CA GLU A 164 4.64 -7.51 21.71
C GLU A 164 5.67 -8.44 22.36
N ASN A 165 6.94 -8.23 22.02
CA ASN A 165 8.06 -8.44 22.93
C ASN A 165 9.32 -7.75 22.41
N HIS A 166 9.29 -6.41 22.39
CA HIS A 166 10.48 -5.62 22.71
C HIS A 166 10.02 -4.31 23.34
N SER A 167 10.22 -4.21 24.66
CA SER A 167 10.19 -2.96 25.41
C SER A 167 11.22 -2.01 24.82
N SER A 168 10.77 -0.98 24.12
CA SER A 168 11.57 0.19 23.82
C SER A 168 10.69 1.41 24.07
N ASP A 169 11.10 2.22 25.04
CA ASP A 169 10.62 3.58 25.32
C ASP A 169 10.79 4.44 24.06
N GLU A 170 9.91 4.24 23.08
CA GLU A 170 9.92 5.02 21.84
C GLU A 170 9.15 6.32 22.12
N GLU A 171 9.91 7.40 22.33
CA GLU A 171 9.36 8.72 22.64
C GLU A 171 8.66 9.33 21.42
N LEU A 172 7.56 10.06 21.65
CA LEU A 172 6.79 10.74 20.61
C LEU A 172 7.69 11.74 19.85
N PRO A 173 7.80 11.63 18.51
CA PRO A 173 8.64 12.55 17.76
C PRO A 173 8.12 13.99 17.82
N PRO A 174 9.01 15.00 17.83
CA PRO A 174 8.61 16.40 17.91
C PRO A 174 7.90 16.86 16.64
N ILE A 175 6.65 17.30 16.79
CA ILE A 175 5.82 17.80 15.68
C ILE A 175 6.06 19.30 15.50
N LYS A 176 6.57 19.70 14.34
CA LYS A 176 6.74 21.10 13.92
C LYS A 176 5.52 21.55 13.13
N LEU A 177 4.89 22.63 13.58
CA LEU A 177 3.79 23.27 12.86
C LEU A 177 4.35 24.31 11.90
N GLY A 178 3.92 24.28 10.65
CA GLY A 178 4.25 25.32 9.67
C GLY A 178 3.19 26.42 9.62
N GLU A 179 3.48 27.42 8.79
CA GLU A 179 2.60 28.57 8.58
C GLU A 179 1.29 28.14 7.92
N THR A 180 0.22 28.81 8.32
CA THR A 180 -1.10 28.58 7.74
C THR A 180 -1.24 29.39 6.46
N ILE A 181 -1.54 28.72 5.35
CA ILE A 181 -1.85 29.38 4.07
C ILE A 181 -3.35 29.28 3.80
N THR A 182 -3.94 30.34 3.27
CA THR A 182 -5.36 30.35 2.89
C THR A 182 -5.49 30.63 1.40
N GLU A 183 -6.14 29.73 0.68
CA GLU A 183 -6.45 29.86 -0.73
C GLU A 183 -7.94 29.63 -0.97
N ARG A 184 -8.62 30.61 -1.58
CA ARG A 184 -10.05 30.51 -1.92
C ARG A 184 -10.94 30.02 -0.76
N ARG A 185 -10.71 30.53 0.45
CA ARG A 185 -11.37 30.16 1.74
C ARG A 185 -10.96 28.80 2.31
N SER A 186 -10.18 27.99 1.60
CA SER A 186 -9.54 26.79 2.12
C SER A 186 -8.29 27.17 2.91
N THR A 187 -8.16 26.67 4.13
CA THR A 187 -7.04 26.98 5.02
C THR A 187 -6.22 25.71 5.23
N PHE A 188 -4.92 25.78 4.91
CA PHE A 188 -4.00 24.65 4.97
C PHE A 188 -2.93 24.91 6.02
N GLN A 189 -2.70 23.94 6.89
CA GLN A 189 -1.67 24.00 7.92
C GLN A 189 -0.81 22.73 7.86
N PRO A 190 0.46 22.82 7.45
CA PRO A 190 1.34 21.66 7.39
C PRO A 190 1.88 21.30 8.79
N HIS A 191 1.96 20.00 9.05
CA HIS A 191 2.54 19.43 10.28
C HIS A 191 3.65 18.47 9.87
N LEU A 192 4.87 18.68 10.38
CA LEU A 192 6.06 17.91 10.03
C LEU A 192 6.68 17.27 11.27
N ALA A 193 6.95 15.98 11.23
CA ALA A 193 7.64 15.26 12.30
C ALA A 193 8.77 14.41 11.72
N PRO A 194 9.98 14.40 12.32
CA PRO A 194 11.03 13.47 11.96
C PRO A 194 10.63 12.08 12.48
N VAL A 195 10.48 11.11 11.58
CA VAL A 195 10.12 9.74 11.93
C VAL A 195 11.20 8.78 11.44
N VAL A 196 11.46 7.74 12.23
CA VAL A 196 12.43 6.68 11.93
C VAL A 196 11.73 5.34 11.74
N THR A 197 10.55 5.14 12.37
CA THR A 197 9.79 3.90 12.31
C THR A 197 8.34 4.14 11.89
N PRO A 198 7.67 3.17 11.22
CA PRO A 198 6.22 3.25 10.92
C PRO A 198 5.35 3.34 12.18
N ARG A 199 5.87 2.93 13.34
CA ARG A 199 5.20 3.06 14.63
C ARG A 199 5.14 4.52 15.08
N GLN A 200 6.23 5.26 14.92
CA GLN A 200 6.27 6.69 15.19
C GLN A 200 5.28 7.47 14.30
N VAL A 201 5.09 7.07 13.05
CA VAL A 201 4.09 7.68 12.16
C VAL A 201 2.69 7.56 12.76
N ARG A 202 2.30 6.34 13.20
CA ARG A 202 1.01 6.12 13.88
C ARG A 202 0.87 6.98 15.13
N MET A 203 1.91 7.03 15.96
CA MET A 203 1.91 7.84 17.18
C MET A 203 1.74 9.34 16.90
N VAL A 204 2.40 9.86 15.86
CA VAL A 204 2.26 11.27 15.43
C VAL A 204 0.85 11.56 14.92
N LEU A 205 0.28 10.65 14.11
CA LEU A 205 -1.08 10.81 13.59
C LEU A 205 -2.12 10.78 14.72
N ASP A 206 -2.01 9.84 15.65
CA ASP A 206 -2.88 9.75 16.84
C ASP A 206 -2.82 11.06 17.64
N LYS A 207 -1.60 11.60 17.82
CA LYS A 207 -1.39 12.87 18.51
C LYS A 207 -2.00 14.07 17.79
N LEU A 208 -1.91 14.12 16.45
CA LEU A 208 -2.50 15.18 15.64
C LEU A 208 -4.04 15.12 15.67
N PHE A 209 -4.62 13.92 15.66
CA PHE A 209 -6.07 13.74 15.70
C PHE A 209 -6.71 14.00 17.08
N GLU A 210 -5.93 14.15 18.15
CA GLU A 210 -6.44 14.73 19.41
C GLU A 210 -6.94 16.18 19.20
N ASN A 211 -6.35 16.91 18.25
CA ASN A 211 -6.79 18.25 17.91
C ASN A 211 -8.06 18.19 17.07
N LYS A 212 -9.17 18.67 17.65
CA LYS A 212 -10.47 18.72 16.98
C LYS A 212 -10.44 19.42 15.64
N LYS A 213 -9.61 20.45 15.45
CA LYS A 213 -9.51 21.17 14.17
C LYS A 213 -8.94 20.32 13.05
N ILE A 214 -7.99 19.44 13.38
CA ILE A 214 -7.39 18.51 12.43
C ILE A 214 -8.36 17.36 12.22
N ALA A 215 -8.85 16.74 13.29
CA ALA A 215 -9.81 15.63 13.19
C ALA A 215 -11.11 16.00 12.44
N SER A 216 -11.54 17.26 12.48
CA SER A 216 -12.72 17.75 11.76
C SER A 216 -12.40 18.48 10.45
N ALA A 217 -11.14 18.50 10.01
CA ALA A 217 -10.79 19.12 8.74
C ALA A 217 -11.41 18.33 7.57
N THR A 218 -11.81 19.04 6.52
CA THR A 218 -12.41 18.43 5.32
C THR A 218 -11.45 17.45 4.65
N HIS A 219 -10.14 17.73 4.67
CA HIS A 219 -9.11 16.85 4.12
C HIS A 219 -7.90 16.82 5.07
N ASN A 220 -7.56 15.62 5.56
CA ASN A 220 -6.37 15.36 6.37
C ASN A 220 -5.36 14.54 5.58
N ILE A 221 -4.58 15.22 4.73
CA ILE A 221 -3.60 14.59 3.86
C ILE A 221 -2.26 14.49 4.61
N TYR A 222 -1.62 13.31 4.56
CA TYR A 222 -0.30 13.08 5.17
C TYR A 222 0.56 12.21 4.25
N ALA A 223 1.88 12.31 4.43
CA ALA A 223 2.87 11.50 3.73
C ALA A 223 4.09 11.26 4.63
N TYR A 224 4.74 10.10 4.49
CA TYR A 224 5.99 9.75 5.16
C TYR A 224 6.84 8.92 4.18
N ARG A 225 8.15 8.88 4.42
CA ARG A 225 9.13 8.10 3.66
C ARG A 225 10.01 7.34 4.63
#